data_AF-A0A7W8F7M5-F1
#
_entry.id   AF-A0A7W8F7M5-F1
#
_cell.length_a   1.000
_cell.length_b   1.000
_cell.length_c   1.000
_cell.angle_alpha   90.00
_cell.angle_beta   90.00
_cell.angle_gamma   90.00
#
_symmetry.space_group_name_H-M   'P 1'
#
loop_
_entity.id
_entity.type
_entity.pdbx_description
1 polymer ?
#
loop_
_entity_poly.entity_id
_entity_poly.type
_entity_poly.pdbx_seq_one_letter_code
_entity_poly.pdbx_strand_id
1 'polypeptide(L)'
;MSEGIIGFHGQGAGGCRGLGRTAVDRQPAEVTGAPAGGDGEATGKRAPRSPGDVRVEVISGVLTVMMVIGVLVLFVGLFVSTAVWASGVAVFVLTSAVLWLLGKTPAGRRNAARDARDAARRARAAAGRAERAERERQAAATAVEERRAREAEQALRRAVRALLDDLPARGTPQDEAIAHCLEKSVAVRDPRLRAEAERLARRHVAVDERILCIAQSATEGRERPALLILTDRGAAVSHKGVSYRFDPQPEDVIEGLEASWGWLTVGELIFTFSHHPRLRIALAAREEAAAAAPSAAASQRPVQRLIRDARDAELAAVDWMRYLGFTDAVATPVGADAGIDVLAERAVAQVKKEGSPTTRPTVQQLHGVAAAQQRSALFFSMAGYTPPALAWASQQGIALFQYDLQGTPQPVNPPALHLLDAADGRASRAADAPAATPADTTDGTAAP
;
A
#
# COMPACT_ATOMS: atom_id res chain seq x y z
N MET A 1 34.99 -43.81 -9.28
CA MET A 1 36.30 -44.18 -8.69
C MET A 1 37.02 -42.86 -8.47
N SER A 2 37.18 -42.28 -7.28
CA SER A 2 37.21 -42.82 -5.91
C SER A 2 36.94 -41.62 -4.98
N GLU A 3 35.86 -41.63 -4.21
CA GLU A 3 35.82 -41.75 -2.73
C GLU A 3 37.01 -41.21 -1.94
N GLY A 4 36.71 -40.38 -0.94
CA GLY A 4 37.62 -39.90 0.10
C GLY A 4 36.84 -39.34 1.30
N ILE A 5 36.23 -40.25 2.05
CA ILE A 5 35.62 -40.05 3.38
C ILE A 5 36.72 -40.20 4.43
N ILE A 6 36.91 -39.21 5.32
CA ILE A 6 37.47 -39.43 6.66
C ILE A 6 36.76 -38.50 7.65
N GLY A 7 36.07 -39.10 8.62
CA GLY A 7 35.50 -38.41 9.78
C GLY A 7 36.47 -38.37 10.95
N PHE A 8 36.17 -37.52 11.93
CA PHE A 8 36.72 -37.62 13.28
C PHE A 8 35.65 -37.34 14.33
N HIS A 9 35.51 -38.31 15.23
CA HIS A 9 34.70 -38.29 16.45
C HIS A 9 35.48 -37.63 17.59
N GLY A 10 34.80 -36.93 18.49
CA GLY A 10 35.37 -36.47 19.76
C GLY A 10 34.27 -36.09 20.76
N GLN A 11 33.98 -37.01 21.69
CA GLN A 11 33.09 -36.89 22.84
C GLN A 11 33.76 -36.18 24.03
N GLY A 12 32.93 -35.58 24.90
CA GLY A 12 33.23 -35.23 26.30
C GLY A 12 32.17 -34.27 26.83
N ALA A 13 31.05 -34.71 27.42
CA ALA A 13 30.86 -35.26 28.77
C ALA A 13 31.22 -34.27 29.91
N GLY A 14 30.19 -33.76 30.58
CA GLY A 14 30.30 -32.92 31.77
C GLY A 14 28.92 -32.69 32.41
N GLY A 15 28.37 -33.74 33.04
CA GLY A 15 27.21 -33.64 33.92
C GLY A 15 27.64 -33.79 35.38
N CYS A 16 27.06 -32.99 36.27
CA CYS A 16 26.95 -33.31 37.69
C CYS A 16 25.59 -32.84 38.24
N ARG A 17 24.95 -33.77 38.96
CA ARG A 17 23.65 -33.71 39.65
C ARG A 17 23.82 -33.26 41.11
N GLY A 18 22.71 -32.81 41.70
CA GLY A 18 22.45 -32.90 43.15
C GLY A 18 21.47 -31.80 43.61
N LEU A 19 20.14 -32.02 43.62
CA LEU A 19 19.32 -32.64 44.68
C LEU A 19 19.43 -31.94 46.06
N GLY A 20 18.29 -31.41 46.55
CA GLY A 20 18.13 -31.05 47.96
C GLY A 20 16.91 -30.17 48.26
N ARG A 21 15.78 -30.81 48.60
CA ARG A 21 14.55 -30.20 49.14
C ARG A 21 14.79 -29.44 50.45
N THR A 22 14.06 -28.34 50.66
CA THR A 22 13.18 -28.16 51.84
C THR A 22 12.09 -27.15 51.55
N ALA A 23 10.85 -27.54 51.85
CA ALA A 23 9.68 -26.68 51.91
C ALA A 23 9.75 -25.75 53.13
N VAL A 24 9.14 -24.55 53.02
CA VAL A 24 8.23 -23.94 53.99
C VAL A 24 7.65 -22.66 53.33
N ASP A 25 6.37 -22.78 52.99
CA ASP A 25 5.27 -21.82 53.15
C ASP A 25 5.55 -20.29 53.16
N ARG A 26 4.98 -19.59 52.18
CA ARG A 26 4.20 -18.34 52.36
C ARG A 26 3.55 -17.92 51.03
N GLN A 27 2.22 -17.80 51.08
CA GLN A 27 1.33 -17.25 50.05
C GLN A 27 1.78 -15.90 49.47
N PRO A 28 1.38 -15.61 48.22
CA PRO A 28 1.04 -14.25 47.83
C PRO A 28 -0.41 -14.10 47.35
N ALA A 29 -0.92 -12.93 47.72
CA ALA A 29 -2.17 -12.29 47.41
C ALA A 29 -2.71 -12.48 45.98
N GLU A 30 -3.99 -12.81 45.95
CA GLU A 30 -4.90 -12.80 44.81
C GLU A 30 -5.30 -11.34 44.49
N VAL A 31 -4.99 -10.87 43.28
CA VAL A 31 -5.65 -9.69 42.68
C VAL A 31 -6.15 -10.12 41.31
N THR A 32 -7.47 -10.08 41.21
CA THR A 32 -8.33 -10.53 40.12
C THR A 32 -8.35 -9.55 38.96
N GLY A 33 -8.45 -10.05 37.72
CA GLY A 33 -8.66 -9.19 36.56
C GLY A 33 -8.55 -9.88 35.19
N ALA A 34 -9.42 -10.85 34.90
CA ALA A 34 -9.68 -11.30 33.52
C ALA A 34 -11.20 -11.52 33.35
N PRO A 35 -11.83 -11.04 32.26
CA PRO A 35 -13.26 -11.16 32.06
C PRO A 35 -13.58 -12.56 31.55
N ALA A 36 -14.00 -13.43 32.46
CA ALA A 36 -14.70 -14.64 32.07
C ALA A 36 -16.09 -14.25 31.56
N GLY A 37 -16.27 -14.29 30.23
CA GLY A 37 -17.59 -14.46 29.61
C GLY A 37 -18.15 -15.82 30.03
N GLY A 38 -18.68 -15.88 31.24
CA GLY A 38 -19.48 -16.99 31.72
C GLY A 38 -20.93 -16.68 31.40
N ASP A 39 -21.55 -17.56 30.62
CA ASP A 39 -23.00 -17.66 30.46
C ASP A 39 -23.64 -17.96 31.82
N GLY A 40 -23.73 -16.93 32.65
CA GLY A 40 -24.54 -16.93 33.86
C GLY A 40 -25.98 -16.84 33.44
N GLU A 41 -26.62 -18.00 33.28
CA GLU A 41 -28.06 -18.15 33.33
C GLU A 41 -28.54 -17.55 34.66
N ALA A 42 -28.82 -16.24 34.65
CA ALA A 42 -29.41 -15.52 35.74
C ALA A 42 -30.84 -16.03 35.89
N THR A 43 -30.97 -17.16 36.58
CA THR A 43 -32.21 -17.65 37.17
C THR A 43 -32.64 -16.62 38.20
N GLY A 44 -33.32 -15.57 37.72
CA GLY A 44 -33.94 -14.58 38.57
C GLY A 44 -34.84 -15.31 39.57
N LYS A 45 -34.44 -15.33 40.84
CA LYS A 45 -35.24 -15.87 41.94
C LYS A 45 -36.63 -15.26 41.84
N ARG A 46 -37.61 -16.09 41.47
CA ARG A 46 -39.03 -15.72 41.43
C ARG A 46 -39.39 -15.14 42.81
N ALA A 47 -39.98 -13.96 42.83
CA ALA A 47 -40.50 -13.38 44.06
C ALA A 47 -41.44 -14.38 44.76
N PRO A 48 -41.43 -14.47 46.11
CA PRO A 48 -42.22 -15.44 46.83
C PRO A 48 -43.71 -15.29 46.51
N ARG A 49 -44.34 -16.39 46.07
CA ARG A 49 -45.75 -16.43 45.69
C ARG A 49 -46.64 -16.31 46.93
N SER A 50 -47.74 -15.58 46.84
CA SER A 50 -48.75 -15.60 47.90
C SER A 50 -49.51 -16.94 47.87
N PRO A 51 -49.96 -17.48 49.02
CA PRO A 51 -50.69 -18.75 49.07
C PRO A 51 -51.96 -18.78 48.21
N GLY A 52 -52.60 -17.63 48.00
CA GLY A 52 -53.76 -17.49 47.13
C GLY A 52 -53.43 -17.62 45.64
N ASP A 53 -52.24 -17.17 45.22
CA ASP A 53 -51.81 -17.24 43.81
C ASP A 53 -51.52 -18.70 43.40
N VAL A 54 -50.95 -19.51 44.30
CA VAL A 54 -50.66 -20.94 44.07
C VAL A 54 -51.95 -21.75 43.91
N ARG A 55 -52.96 -21.48 44.73
CA ARG A 55 -54.26 -22.15 44.63
C ARG A 55 -54.96 -21.86 43.31
N VAL A 56 -54.93 -20.62 42.85
CA VAL A 56 -55.53 -20.23 41.56
C VAL A 56 -54.77 -20.85 40.38
N GLU A 57 -53.44 -20.97 40.45
CA GLU A 57 -52.61 -21.62 39.42
C GLU A 57 -52.93 -23.13 39.30
N VAL A 58 -53.03 -23.85 40.42
CA VAL A 58 -53.39 -25.28 40.44
C VAL A 58 -54.82 -25.49 39.95
N ILE A 59 -55.79 -24.68 40.41
CA ILE A 59 -57.19 -24.77 39.97
C ILE A 59 -57.31 -24.47 38.48
N SER A 60 -56.62 -23.44 37.98
CA SER A 60 -56.58 -23.11 36.56
C SER A 60 -55.98 -24.25 35.74
N GLY A 61 -54.87 -24.86 36.19
CA GLY A 61 -54.24 -25.99 35.49
C GLY A 61 -55.15 -27.21 35.38
N VAL A 62 -55.84 -27.56 36.47
CA VAL A 62 -56.84 -28.64 36.48
C VAL A 62 -58.00 -28.32 35.54
N LEU A 63 -58.52 -27.09 35.57
CA LEU A 63 -59.59 -26.64 34.67
C LEU A 63 -59.18 -26.66 33.19
N THR A 64 -57.92 -26.32 32.86
CA THR A 64 -57.41 -26.41 31.49
C THR A 64 -57.35 -27.86 31.01
N VAL A 65 -56.90 -28.79 31.84
CA VAL A 65 -56.91 -30.23 31.51
C VAL A 65 -58.36 -30.72 31.34
N MET A 66 -59.27 -30.32 32.22
CA MET A 66 -60.69 -30.63 32.07
C MET A 66 -61.31 -30.04 30.80
N MET A 67 -60.88 -28.84 30.38
CA MET A 67 -61.31 -28.23 29.12
C MET A 67 -60.84 -29.06 27.92
N VAL A 68 -59.59 -29.52 27.90
CA VAL A 68 -59.04 -30.40 26.84
C VAL A 68 -59.81 -31.72 26.77
N ILE A 69 -60.09 -32.33 27.93
CA ILE A 69 -60.90 -33.55 28.03
C ILE A 69 -62.33 -33.26 27.53
N GLY A 70 -62.92 -32.13 27.91
CA GLY A 70 -64.24 -31.70 27.44
C GLY A 70 -64.31 -31.51 25.92
N VAL A 71 -63.30 -30.88 25.31
CA VAL A 71 -63.20 -30.74 23.83
C VAL A 71 -63.05 -32.11 23.17
N LEU A 72 -62.25 -33.01 23.74
CA LEU A 72 -62.07 -34.36 23.20
C LEU A 72 -63.39 -35.16 23.27
N VAL A 73 -64.09 -35.11 24.41
CA VAL A 73 -65.41 -35.74 24.59
C VAL A 73 -66.46 -35.12 23.67
N LEU A 74 -66.40 -33.82 23.41
CA LEU A 74 -67.26 -33.14 22.46
C LEU A 74 -67.01 -33.61 21.03
N PHE A 75 -65.74 -33.74 20.60
CA PHE A 75 -65.40 -34.24 19.26
C PHE A 75 -65.77 -35.71 19.08
N VAL A 76 -65.44 -36.56 20.05
CA VAL A 76 -65.74 -38.00 20.00
C VAL A 76 -67.25 -38.25 20.15
N GLY A 77 -67.90 -37.52 21.06
CA GLY A 77 -69.32 -37.63 21.37
C GLY A 77 -70.24 -37.36 20.18
N LEU A 78 -69.81 -36.52 19.22
CA LEU A 78 -70.54 -36.25 17.97
C LEU A 78 -70.84 -37.52 17.18
N PHE A 79 -69.96 -38.52 17.26
CA PHE A 79 -70.09 -39.80 16.56
C PHE A 79 -70.67 -40.93 17.41
N VAL A 80 -70.86 -40.71 18.72
CA VAL A 80 -71.30 -41.74 19.68
C VAL A 80 -72.77 -41.56 20.08
N SER A 81 -73.16 -40.36 20.54
CA SER A 81 -74.53 -40.06 20.95
C SER A 81 -74.71 -38.57 21.22
N THR A 82 -75.91 -38.05 20.92
CA THR A 82 -76.30 -36.67 21.24
C THR A 82 -76.18 -36.35 22.73
N ALA A 83 -76.39 -37.32 23.61
CA ALA A 83 -76.25 -37.15 25.06
C ALA A 83 -74.77 -36.98 25.48
N VAL A 84 -73.86 -37.76 24.89
CA VAL A 84 -72.41 -37.67 25.16
C VAL A 84 -71.87 -36.35 24.60
N TRP A 85 -72.30 -35.97 23.40
CA TRP A 85 -71.96 -34.68 22.82
C TRP A 85 -72.42 -33.50 23.70
N ALA A 86 -73.67 -33.52 24.17
CA ALA A 86 -74.22 -32.48 25.05
C ALA A 86 -73.46 -32.37 26.38
N SER A 87 -73.01 -33.51 26.94
CA SER A 87 -72.18 -33.51 28.15
C SER A 87 -70.81 -32.86 27.91
N GLY A 88 -70.19 -33.10 26.76
CA GLY A 88 -68.94 -32.44 26.35
C GLY A 88 -69.10 -30.93 26.20
N VAL A 89 -70.20 -30.47 25.58
CA VAL A 89 -70.53 -29.04 25.46
C VAL A 89 -70.70 -28.41 26.84
N ALA A 90 -71.46 -29.04 27.73
CA ALA A 90 -71.69 -28.52 29.07
C ALA A 90 -70.39 -28.38 29.87
N VAL A 91 -69.50 -29.38 29.83
CA VAL A 91 -68.19 -29.31 30.49
C VAL A 91 -67.34 -28.20 29.88
N PHE A 92 -67.30 -28.07 28.54
CA PHE A 92 -66.53 -27.03 27.87
C PHE A 92 -67.01 -25.62 28.21
N VAL A 93 -68.32 -25.37 28.17
CA VAL A 93 -68.91 -24.06 28.50
C VAL A 93 -68.70 -23.72 29.97
N LEU A 94 -68.93 -24.68 30.87
CA LEU A 94 -68.76 -24.47 32.31
C LEU A 94 -67.30 -24.20 32.67
N THR A 95 -66.36 -25.00 32.16
CA THR A 95 -64.92 -24.81 32.41
C THR A 95 -64.43 -23.48 31.84
N SER A 96 -64.87 -23.10 30.63
CA SER A 96 -64.56 -21.81 30.01
C SER A 96 -65.12 -20.62 30.82
N ALA A 97 -66.36 -20.71 31.29
CA ALA A 97 -66.99 -19.69 32.12
C ALA A 97 -66.28 -19.52 33.47
N VAL A 98 -65.91 -20.63 34.12
CA VAL A 98 -65.16 -20.62 35.39
C VAL A 98 -63.77 -20.03 35.20
N LEU A 99 -63.06 -20.38 34.12
CA LEU A 99 -61.76 -19.78 33.78
C LEU A 99 -61.88 -18.27 33.52
N TRP A 100 -62.93 -17.83 32.82
CA TRP A 100 -63.20 -16.41 32.58
C TRP A 100 -63.50 -15.63 33.87
N LEU A 101 -64.30 -16.20 34.78
CA LEU A 101 -64.56 -15.63 36.10
C LEU A 101 -63.30 -15.56 36.97
N LEU A 102 -62.48 -16.62 36.97
CA LEU A 102 -61.18 -16.64 37.65
C LEU A 102 -60.25 -15.56 37.13
N GLY A 103 -60.25 -15.31 35.81
CA GLY A 103 -59.51 -14.23 35.17
C GLY A 103 -59.91 -12.82 35.62
N LYS A 104 -61.19 -12.60 36.00
CA LYS A 104 -61.67 -11.31 36.53
C LYS A 104 -61.32 -11.06 38.00
N THR A 105 -60.94 -12.09 38.75
CA THR A 105 -60.54 -11.92 40.16
C THR A 105 -59.26 -11.08 40.29
N PRO A 106 -59.01 -10.45 41.47
CA PRO A 106 -57.75 -9.74 41.72
C PRO A 106 -56.50 -10.63 41.58
N ALA A 107 -56.63 -11.94 41.87
CA ALA A 107 -55.56 -12.91 41.68
C ALA A 107 -55.31 -13.22 40.19
N GLY A 108 -56.39 -13.48 39.41
CA GLY A 108 -56.30 -13.73 37.97
C GLY A 108 -55.70 -12.54 37.19
N ARG A 109 -56.12 -11.31 37.50
CA ARG A 109 -55.53 -10.09 36.89
C ARG A 109 -54.05 -9.92 37.22
N ARG A 110 -53.61 -10.27 38.43
CA ARG A 110 -52.18 -10.23 38.81
C ARG A 110 -51.38 -11.28 38.06
N ASN A 111 -51.92 -12.48 37.85
CA ASN A 111 -51.26 -13.52 37.05
C ASN A 111 -51.15 -13.12 35.58
N ALA A 112 -52.24 -12.65 34.95
CA ALA A 112 -52.19 -12.16 33.57
C ALA A 112 -51.19 -11.01 33.37
N ALA A 113 -51.11 -10.08 34.34
CA ALA A 113 -50.13 -8.99 34.30
C ALA A 113 -48.67 -9.49 34.49
N ARG A 114 -48.45 -10.55 35.28
CA ARG A 114 -47.13 -11.20 35.41
C ARG A 114 -46.74 -11.90 34.11
N ASP A 115 -47.63 -12.67 33.51
CA ASP A 115 -47.40 -13.38 32.25
C ASP A 115 -47.10 -12.39 31.10
N ALA A 116 -47.83 -11.27 31.05
CA ALA A 116 -47.57 -10.19 30.09
C ALA A 116 -46.19 -9.53 30.31
N ARG A 117 -45.77 -9.32 31.57
CA ARG A 117 -44.43 -8.81 31.90
C ARG A 117 -43.33 -9.79 31.54
N ASP A 118 -43.53 -11.08 31.78
CA ASP A 118 -42.58 -12.13 31.44
C ASP A 118 -42.48 -12.31 29.92
N ALA A 119 -43.61 -12.23 29.20
CA ALA A 119 -43.64 -12.20 27.75
C ALA A 119 -42.89 -10.96 27.20
N ALA A 120 -43.13 -9.77 27.77
CA ALA A 120 -42.41 -8.56 27.39
C ALA A 120 -40.90 -8.64 27.69
N ARG A 121 -40.51 -9.23 28.83
CA ARG A 121 -39.09 -9.51 29.16
C ARG A 121 -38.46 -10.47 28.14
N ARG A 122 -39.15 -11.56 27.79
CA ARG A 122 -38.68 -12.50 26.76
C ARG A 122 -38.56 -11.84 25.39
N ALA A 123 -39.52 -11.00 25.01
CA ALA A 123 -39.49 -10.25 23.75
C ALA A 123 -38.30 -9.27 23.69
N ARG A 124 -38.06 -8.49 24.76
CA ARG A 124 -36.89 -7.59 24.86
C ARG A 124 -35.57 -8.36 24.83
N ALA A 125 -35.48 -9.48 25.53
CA ALA A 125 -34.30 -10.34 25.51
C ALA A 125 -34.06 -10.94 24.11
N ALA A 126 -35.13 -11.31 23.38
CA ALA A 126 -35.03 -11.78 22.00
C ALA A 126 -34.59 -10.67 21.04
N ALA A 127 -35.13 -9.46 21.16
CA ALA A 127 -34.72 -8.30 20.38
C ALA A 127 -33.23 -7.98 20.60
N GLY A 128 -32.79 -7.92 21.86
CA GLY A 128 -31.38 -7.68 22.18
C GLY A 128 -30.43 -8.82 21.77
N ARG A 129 -30.93 -10.04 21.53
CA ARG A 129 -30.15 -11.12 20.90
C ARG A 129 -30.08 -10.95 19.39
N ALA A 130 -31.18 -10.56 18.74
CA ALA A 130 -31.22 -10.31 17.31
C ALA A 130 -30.29 -9.15 16.92
N GLU A 131 -30.32 -8.03 17.66
CA GLU A 131 -29.42 -6.90 17.44
C GLU A 131 -27.94 -7.27 17.63
N ARG A 132 -27.63 -8.08 18.66
CA ARG A 132 -26.26 -8.59 18.86
C ARG A 132 -25.81 -9.48 17.71
N ALA A 133 -26.65 -10.41 17.27
CA ALA A 133 -26.34 -11.27 16.14
C ALA A 133 -26.14 -10.47 14.84
N GLU A 134 -26.88 -9.39 14.63
CA GLU A 134 -26.69 -8.50 13.48
C GLU A 134 -25.37 -7.73 13.56
N ARG A 135 -25.04 -7.16 14.73
CA ARG A 135 -23.74 -6.51 14.97
C ARG A 135 -22.57 -7.49 14.80
N GLU A 136 -22.69 -8.71 15.30
CA GLU A 136 -21.68 -9.77 15.12
C GLU A 136 -21.51 -10.13 13.64
N ARG A 137 -22.60 -10.21 12.86
CA ARG A 137 -22.51 -10.43 11.41
C ARG A 137 -21.83 -9.28 10.68
N GLN A 138 -22.15 -8.04 11.03
CA GLN A 138 -21.51 -6.85 10.46
C GLN A 138 -20.02 -6.78 10.84
N ALA A 139 -19.68 -7.05 12.09
CA ALA A 139 -18.30 -7.13 12.58
C ALA A 139 -17.51 -8.25 11.89
N ALA A 140 -18.14 -9.42 11.69
CA ALA A 140 -17.51 -10.52 10.95
C ALA A 140 -17.30 -10.17 9.48
N ALA A 141 -18.26 -9.52 8.82
CA ALA A 141 -18.12 -9.08 7.43
C ALA A 141 -16.99 -8.05 7.27
N THR A 142 -16.94 -7.04 8.15
CA THR A 142 -15.87 -6.02 8.15
C THR A 142 -14.50 -6.63 8.44
N ALA A 143 -14.39 -7.55 9.40
CA ALA A 143 -13.14 -8.25 9.69
C ALA A 143 -12.63 -9.11 8.50
N VAL A 144 -13.55 -9.71 7.74
CA VAL A 144 -13.21 -10.45 6.51
C VAL A 144 -12.67 -9.50 5.44
N GLU A 145 -13.30 -8.35 5.24
CA GLU A 145 -12.85 -7.34 4.27
C GLU A 145 -11.49 -6.74 4.64
N GLU A 146 -11.27 -6.38 5.91
CA GLU A 146 -9.96 -5.91 6.37
C GLU A 146 -8.86 -6.96 6.19
N ARG A 147 -9.18 -8.23 6.45
CA ARG A 147 -8.23 -9.32 6.24
C ARG A 147 -7.88 -9.46 4.75
N ARG A 148 -8.87 -9.40 3.86
CA ARG A 148 -8.65 -9.40 2.41
C ARG A 148 -7.79 -8.23 1.96
N ALA A 149 -8.04 -7.03 2.48
CA ALA A 149 -7.25 -5.83 2.19
C ALA A 149 -5.78 -6.01 2.63
N ARG A 150 -5.53 -6.49 3.86
CA ARG A 150 -4.18 -6.80 4.36
C ARG A 150 -3.46 -7.85 3.52
N GLU A 151 -4.15 -8.92 3.14
CA GLU A 151 -3.60 -9.97 2.27
C GLU A 151 -3.26 -9.43 0.87
N ALA A 152 -4.11 -8.57 0.30
CA ALA A 152 -3.89 -7.92 -1.00
C ALA A 152 -2.71 -6.95 -0.97
N GLU A 153 -2.57 -6.16 0.09
CA GLU A 153 -1.43 -5.26 0.30
C GLU A 153 -0.11 -6.03 0.41
N GLN A 154 -0.09 -7.12 1.19
CA GLN A 154 1.08 -7.99 1.30
C GLN A 154 1.41 -8.69 -0.03
N ALA A 155 0.40 -9.08 -0.81
CA ALA A 155 0.60 -9.62 -2.15
C ALA A 155 1.21 -8.58 -3.10
N LEU A 156 0.72 -7.33 -3.07
CA LEU A 156 1.27 -6.23 -3.85
C LEU A 156 2.74 -5.96 -3.49
N ARG A 157 3.06 -5.83 -2.19
CA ARG A 157 4.45 -5.63 -1.73
C ARG A 157 5.39 -6.75 -2.17
N ARG A 158 4.94 -8.01 -2.11
CA ARG A 158 5.72 -9.15 -2.63
C ARG A 158 5.94 -9.05 -4.13
N ALA A 159 4.92 -8.66 -4.89
CA ALA A 159 5.03 -8.50 -6.33
C ALA A 159 5.93 -7.33 -6.74
N VAL A 160 5.89 -6.21 -6.00
CA VAL A 160 6.81 -5.07 -6.16
C VAL A 160 8.25 -5.50 -5.93
N ARG A 161 8.53 -6.19 -4.83
CA ARG A 161 9.88 -6.70 -4.55
C ARG A 161 10.37 -7.64 -5.64
N ALA A 162 9.53 -8.60 -6.05
CA ALA A 162 9.85 -9.51 -7.14
C ALA A 162 10.10 -8.79 -8.47
N LEU A 163 9.35 -7.72 -8.77
CA LEU A 163 9.60 -6.88 -9.95
C LEU A 163 10.97 -6.20 -9.83
N LEU A 164 11.25 -5.53 -8.73
CA LEU A 164 12.50 -4.79 -8.52
C LEU A 164 13.74 -5.68 -8.55
N ASP A 165 13.64 -6.91 -8.02
CA ASP A 165 14.72 -7.90 -8.00
C ASP A 165 15.00 -8.49 -9.41
N ASP A 166 14.01 -8.49 -10.29
CA ASP A 166 14.10 -9.02 -11.67
C ASP A 166 14.69 -8.01 -12.65
N LEU A 167 14.74 -6.72 -12.28
CA LEU A 167 15.21 -5.65 -13.17
C LEU A 167 16.73 -5.71 -13.38
N PRO A 168 17.21 -5.30 -14.57
CA PRO A 168 18.64 -5.09 -14.80
C PRO A 168 19.26 -4.17 -13.75
N ALA A 169 20.52 -4.47 -13.38
CA ALA A 169 21.27 -3.66 -12.44
C ALA A 169 21.46 -2.23 -12.97
N ARG A 170 21.57 -1.25 -12.06
CA ARG A 170 21.88 0.13 -12.47
C ARG A 170 23.24 0.16 -13.17
N GLY A 171 23.30 0.83 -14.32
CA GLY A 171 24.52 0.91 -15.15
C GLY A 171 24.65 -0.19 -16.20
N THR A 172 23.71 -1.16 -16.26
CA THR A 172 23.56 -2.03 -17.44
C THR A 172 23.41 -1.16 -18.69
N PRO A 173 24.08 -1.50 -19.82
CA PRO A 173 23.91 -0.77 -21.07
C PRO A 173 22.44 -0.62 -21.43
N GLN A 174 22.06 0.59 -21.86
CA GLN A 174 20.66 0.95 -22.12
C GLN A 174 19.96 -0.04 -23.07
N ASP A 175 20.67 -0.50 -24.10
CA ASP A 175 20.16 -1.45 -25.09
C ASP A 175 19.81 -2.81 -24.48
N GLU A 176 20.62 -3.28 -23.54
CA GLU A 176 20.38 -4.53 -22.82
C GLU A 176 19.19 -4.38 -21.86
N ALA A 177 19.10 -3.24 -21.16
CA ALA A 177 17.97 -2.95 -20.28
C ALA A 177 16.64 -2.83 -21.07
N ILE A 178 16.67 -2.19 -22.23
CA ILE A 178 15.52 -2.08 -23.14
C ILE A 178 15.13 -3.47 -23.67
N ALA A 179 16.11 -4.27 -24.13
CA ALA A 179 15.86 -5.61 -24.65
C ALA A 179 15.21 -6.52 -23.59
N HIS A 180 15.74 -6.52 -22.37
CA HIS A 180 15.20 -7.26 -21.24
C HIS A 180 13.73 -6.90 -20.99
N CYS A 181 13.41 -5.61 -20.94
CA CYS A 181 12.04 -5.15 -20.67
C CYS A 181 11.07 -5.47 -21.82
N LEU A 182 11.52 -5.32 -23.07
CA LEU A 182 10.73 -5.65 -24.26
C LEU A 182 10.47 -7.16 -24.38
N GLU A 183 11.39 -8.01 -23.94
CA GLU A 183 11.19 -9.47 -23.92
C GLU A 183 10.10 -9.88 -22.92
N LYS A 184 10.08 -9.24 -21.74
CA LYS A 184 9.11 -9.54 -20.68
C LYS A 184 7.75 -8.85 -20.85
N SER A 185 7.61 -7.94 -21.81
CA SER A 185 6.37 -7.20 -22.02
C SER A 185 5.40 -7.94 -22.94
N VAL A 186 4.26 -8.35 -22.39
CA VAL A 186 3.15 -8.95 -23.16
C VAL A 186 2.45 -7.91 -24.05
N ALA A 187 2.51 -6.63 -23.68
CA ALA A 187 1.89 -5.57 -24.45
C ALA A 187 2.46 -5.54 -25.88
N VAL A 188 3.76 -5.73 -26.03
CA VAL A 188 4.48 -5.37 -27.26
C VAL A 188 4.80 -6.58 -28.14
N ARG A 189 3.81 -7.44 -28.39
CA ARG A 189 3.95 -8.59 -29.31
C ARG A 189 4.02 -8.19 -30.78
N ASP A 190 3.40 -7.08 -31.17
CA ASP A 190 3.48 -6.55 -32.53
C ASP A 190 4.88 -5.97 -32.79
N PRO A 191 5.61 -6.43 -33.84
CA PRO A 191 6.92 -5.88 -34.22
C PRO A 191 6.94 -4.36 -34.40
N ARG A 192 5.82 -3.76 -34.87
CA ARG A 192 5.72 -2.30 -35.08
C ARG A 192 5.70 -1.56 -33.76
N LEU A 193 4.90 -2.03 -32.80
CA LEU A 193 4.85 -1.48 -31.45
C LEU A 193 6.17 -1.75 -30.71
N ARG A 194 6.86 -2.86 -31.02
CA ARG A 194 8.18 -3.17 -30.45
C ARG A 194 9.23 -2.16 -30.88
N ALA A 195 9.29 -1.87 -32.18
CA ALA A 195 10.18 -0.85 -32.70
C ALA A 195 9.82 0.57 -32.19
N GLU A 196 8.54 0.86 -31.97
CA GLU A 196 8.10 2.12 -31.39
C GLU A 196 8.48 2.26 -29.91
N ALA A 197 8.28 1.21 -29.11
CA ALA A 197 8.71 1.17 -27.72
C ALA A 197 10.24 1.31 -27.60
N GLU A 198 10.99 0.65 -28.47
CA GLU A 198 12.45 0.82 -28.51
C GLU A 198 12.85 2.26 -28.83
N ARG A 199 12.25 2.88 -29.87
CA ARG A 199 12.50 4.29 -30.19
C ARG A 199 12.12 5.24 -29.06
N LEU A 200 10.98 4.99 -28.40
CA LEU A 200 10.50 5.79 -27.28
C LEU A 200 11.46 5.68 -26.10
N ALA A 201 11.89 4.46 -25.76
CA ALA A 201 12.85 4.22 -24.68
C ALA A 201 14.18 4.91 -24.97
N ARG A 202 14.76 4.68 -26.16
CA ARG A 202 16.03 5.32 -26.57
C ARG A 202 15.96 6.84 -26.51
N ARG A 203 14.81 7.44 -26.81
CA ARG A 203 14.66 8.91 -26.85
C ARG A 203 14.42 9.55 -25.49
N HIS A 204 13.67 8.90 -24.60
CA HIS A 204 13.12 9.55 -23.39
C HIS A 204 13.49 8.88 -22.07
N VAL A 205 14.01 7.65 -22.09
CA VAL A 205 14.43 6.94 -20.88
C VAL A 205 15.91 7.21 -20.64
N ALA A 206 16.24 7.80 -19.50
CA ALA A 206 17.63 8.02 -19.12
C ALA A 206 18.34 6.70 -18.85
N VAL A 207 19.66 6.65 -19.04
CA VAL A 207 20.44 5.40 -18.88
C VAL A 207 20.44 4.88 -17.44
N ASP A 208 20.24 5.75 -16.46
CA ASP A 208 20.19 5.35 -15.04
C ASP A 208 18.76 5.14 -14.51
N GLU A 209 17.75 5.33 -15.36
CA GLU A 209 16.36 4.96 -15.09
C GLU A 209 16.15 3.47 -15.35
N ARG A 210 15.40 2.82 -14.46
CA ARG A 210 14.98 1.43 -14.66
C ARG A 210 13.59 1.41 -15.26
N ILE A 211 13.43 0.72 -16.38
CA ILE A 211 12.13 0.53 -17.02
C ILE A 211 11.34 -0.49 -16.19
N LEU A 212 10.22 -0.07 -15.60
CA LEU A 212 9.39 -0.91 -14.74
C LEU A 212 8.30 -1.63 -15.52
N CYS A 213 7.73 -0.97 -16.53
CA CYS A 213 6.62 -1.52 -17.30
C CYS A 213 6.50 -0.85 -18.68
N ILE A 214 5.93 -1.59 -19.63
CA ILE A 214 5.46 -1.05 -20.90
C ILE A 214 3.97 -1.40 -21.02
N ALA A 215 3.15 -0.38 -21.26
CA ALA A 215 1.70 -0.49 -21.34
C ALA A 215 1.15 0.17 -22.61
N GLN A 216 -0.07 -0.22 -22.99
CA GLN A 216 -0.81 0.35 -24.11
C GLN A 216 -2.07 1.01 -23.62
N SER A 217 -2.46 2.10 -24.29
CA SER A 217 -3.74 2.72 -24.00
C SER A 217 -4.87 1.79 -24.42
N ALA A 218 -5.99 1.87 -23.70
CA ALA A 218 -7.26 1.42 -24.24
C ALA A 218 -7.53 2.18 -25.53
N THR A 219 -7.93 1.47 -26.58
CA THR A 219 -8.34 2.06 -27.87
C THR A 219 -9.74 1.65 -28.20
N GLU A 220 -10.55 2.60 -28.65
CA GLU A 220 -11.82 2.28 -29.28
C GLU A 220 -11.60 2.05 -30.80
N GLY A 221 -12.05 0.91 -31.31
CA GLY A 221 -12.02 0.61 -32.75
C GLY A 221 -10.65 0.20 -33.29
N ARG A 222 -10.28 0.74 -34.47
CA ARG A 222 -9.05 0.37 -35.22
C ARG A 222 -7.90 1.37 -35.03
N GLU A 223 -8.01 2.32 -34.12
CA GLU A 223 -6.91 3.25 -33.86
C GLU A 223 -5.70 2.53 -33.25
N ARG A 224 -4.49 3.03 -33.54
CA ARG A 224 -3.27 2.48 -32.95
C ARG A 224 -3.18 2.91 -31.48
N PRO A 225 -2.89 1.98 -30.55
CA PRO A 225 -2.76 2.32 -29.14
C PRO A 225 -1.59 3.26 -28.91
N ALA A 226 -1.77 4.19 -27.97
CA ALA A 226 -0.65 4.91 -27.40
C ALA A 226 0.22 3.94 -26.60
N LEU A 227 1.51 4.23 -26.51
CA LEU A 227 2.46 3.43 -25.77
C LEU A 227 3.02 4.23 -24.60
N LEU A 228 3.06 3.60 -23.43
CA LEU A 228 3.63 4.14 -22.20
C LEU A 228 4.80 3.26 -21.79
N ILE A 229 5.92 3.89 -21.46
CA ILE A 229 7.04 3.25 -20.76
C ILE A 229 7.14 3.91 -19.40
N LEU A 230 6.82 3.16 -18.35
CA LEU A 230 6.95 3.61 -16.97
C LEU A 230 8.34 3.27 -16.46
N THR A 231 9.01 4.24 -15.85
CA THR A 231 10.33 4.07 -15.22
C THR A 231 10.25 4.34 -13.73
N ASP A 232 11.35 4.09 -13.01
CA ASP A 232 11.44 4.40 -11.58
C ASP A 232 11.52 5.92 -11.28
N ARG A 233 11.53 6.79 -12.30
CA ARG A 233 11.57 8.25 -12.13
C ARG A 233 10.56 9.05 -12.96
N GLY A 234 9.64 8.38 -13.63
CA GLY A 234 8.65 9.04 -14.46
C GLY A 234 8.13 8.09 -15.53
N ALA A 235 7.75 8.64 -16.67
CA ALA A 235 7.28 7.89 -17.81
C ALA A 235 7.62 8.58 -19.14
N ALA A 236 7.62 7.79 -20.20
CA ALA A 236 7.66 8.25 -21.58
C ALA A 236 6.41 7.77 -22.31
N VAL A 237 5.81 8.63 -23.12
CA VAL A 237 4.56 8.37 -23.84
C VAL A 237 4.77 8.60 -25.33
N SER A 238 4.25 7.70 -26.16
CA SER A 238 4.15 7.88 -27.62
C SER A 238 2.69 7.78 -28.05
N HIS A 239 2.19 8.80 -28.74
CA HIS A 239 0.85 8.79 -29.33
C HIS A 239 0.82 9.59 -30.62
N LYS A 240 0.20 9.03 -31.67
CA LYS A 240 0.02 9.69 -32.99
C LYS A 240 1.32 10.28 -33.56
N GLY A 241 2.47 9.61 -33.33
CA GLY A 241 3.79 10.03 -33.82
C GLY A 241 4.51 11.08 -32.96
N VAL A 242 3.87 11.55 -31.88
CA VAL A 242 4.47 12.47 -30.91
C VAL A 242 4.93 11.69 -29.70
N SER A 243 6.12 12.00 -29.20
CA SER A 243 6.70 11.36 -28.01
C SER A 243 7.12 12.40 -26.98
N TYR A 244 6.76 12.23 -25.71
CA TYR A 244 7.05 13.18 -24.63
C TYR A 244 7.25 12.48 -23.28
N ARG A 245 7.86 13.20 -22.33
CA ARG A 245 8.00 12.80 -20.92
C ARG A 245 6.72 13.13 -20.17
N PHE A 246 6.32 12.25 -19.27
CA PHE A 246 5.19 12.39 -18.38
C PHE A 246 5.61 11.96 -16.99
N ASP A 247 5.18 12.67 -15.95
CA ASP A 247 5.46 12.29 -14.57
C ASP A 247 4.14 11.96 -13.85
N PRO A 248 3.81 10.66 -13.67
CA PRO A 248 2.54 10.27 -13.09
C PRO A 248 2.37 10.81 -11.66
N GLN A 249 1.29 11.56 -11.43
CA GLN A 249 0.89 12.03 -10.12
C GLN A 249 -0.18 11.10 -9.51
N PRO A 250 -0.39 11.13 -8.17
CA PRO A 250 -1.42 10.32 -7.52
C PRO A 250 -2.82 10.54 -8.11
N GLU A 251 -3.16 11.75 -8.53
CA GLU A 251 -4.45 12.10 -9.17
C GLU A 251 -4.65 11.45 -10.56
N ASP A 252 -3.57 11.06 -11.23
CA ASP A 252 -3.63 10.38 -12.52
C ASP A 252 -3.98 8.88 -12.37
N VAL A 253 -3.87 8.35 -11.13
CA VAL A 253 -4.05 6.93 -10.84
C VAL A 253 -5.40 6.72 -10.17
N ILE A 254 -6.29 6.03 -10.88
CA ILE A 254 -7.60 5.66 -10.36
C ILE A 254 -7.58 4.18 -10.00
N GLU A 255 -7.63 3.87 -8.70
CA GLU A 255 -7.73 2.50 -8.19
C GLU A 255 -9.20 2.08 -7.99
N GLY A 256 -9.50 0.84 -8.35
CA GLY A 256 -10.80 0.21 -8.14
C GLY A 256 -10.94 -0.49 -6.80
N LEU A 257 -12.17 -0.90 -6.47
CA LEU A 257 -12.45 -1.75 -5.29
C LEU A 257 -11.74 -3.11 -5.35
N GLU A 258 -11.45 -3.60 -6.56
CA GLU A 258 -10.67 -4.82 -6.80
C GLU A 258 -9.29 -4.49 -7.36
N ALA A 259 -8.27 -5.28 -7.02
CA ALA A 259 -6.87 -5.05 -7.41
C ALA A 259 -6.60 -5.08 -8.93
N SER A 260 -7.52 -5.66 -9.71
CA SER A 260 -7.46 -5.72 -11.19
C SER A 260 -8.18 -4.54 -11.85
N TRP A 261 -8.95 -3.77 -11.10
CA TRP A 261 -9.74 -2.66 -11.59
C TRP A 261 -9.03 -1.34 -11.29
N GLY A 262 -8.98 -0.47 -12.30
CA GLY A 262 -8.30 0.81 -12.23
C GLY A 262 -7.56 1.15 -13.50
N TRP A 263 -7.07 2.38 -13.58
CA TRP A 263 -6.34 2.88 -14.74
C TRP A 263 -5.43 4.05 -14.38
N LEU A 264 -4.46 4.28 -15.25
CA LEU A 264 -3.65 5.50 -15.27
C LEU A 264 -4.15 6.39 -16.41
N THR A 265 -4.34 7.68 -16.12
CA THR A 265 -4.65 8.70 -17.13
C THR A 265 -3.41 9.47 -17.55
N VAL A 266 -3.28 9.76 -18.84
CA VAL A 266 -2.26 10.67 -19.38
C VAL A 266 -2.95 11.63 -20.35
N GLY A 267 -3.41 12.76 -19.82
CA GLY A 267 -4.38 13.60 -20.52
C GLY A 267 -5.64 12.79 -20.83
N GLU A 268 -6.00 12.70 -22.12
CA GLU A 268 -7.16 11.92 -22.59
C GLU A 268 -6.87 10.41 -22.77
N LEU A 269 -5.63 9.97 -22.57
CA LEU A 269 -5.23 8.57 -22.75
C LEU A 269 -5.49 7.77 -21.47
N ILE A 270 -6.05 6.57 -21.60
CA ILE A 270 -6.37 5.69 -20.47
C ILE A 270 -5.59 4.38 -20.60
N PHE A 271 -4.85 4.00 -19.56
CA PHE A 271 -4.10 2.75 -19.48
C PHE A 271 -4.69 1.87 -18.37
N THR A 272 -5.40 0.81 -18.75
CA THR A 272 -6.18 0.00 -17.79
C THR A 272 -5.38 -1.12 -17.15
N PHE A 273 -5.60 -1.37 -15.85
CA PHE A 273 -4.91 -2.42 -15.10
C PHE A 273 -5.37 -3.82 -15.48
N SER A 274 -6.60 -3.96 -15.99
CA SER A 274 -7.13 -5.23 -16.48
C SER A 274 -6.35 -5.75 -17.68
N HIS A 275 -5.93 -4.88 -18.60
CA HIS A 275 -5.10 -5.23 -19.75
C HIS A 275 -3.61 -5.24 -19.42
N HIS A 276 -3.20 -4.47 -18.41
CA HIS A 276 -1.81 -4.36 -17.96
C HIS A 276 -1.67 -4.55 -16.44
N PRO A 277 -1.76 -5.79 -15.91
CA PRO A 277 -1.68 -6.03 -14.46
C PRO A 277 -0.34 -5.60 -13.86
N ARG A 278 0.73 -5.64 -14.66
CA ARG A 278 2.06 -5.15 -14.28
C ARG A 278 2.11 -3.64 -14.08
N LEU A 279 1.20 -2.86 -14.68
CA LEU A 279 1.20 -1.40 -14.57
C LEU A 279 0.93 -0.96 -13.13
N ARG A 280 -0.04 -1.56 -12.45
CA ARG A 280 -0.34 -1.25 -11.04
C ARG A 280 0.85 -1.55 -10.13
N ILE A 281 1.48 -2.73 -10.34
CA ILE A 281 2.67 -3.13 -9.59
C ILE A 281 3.83 -2.16 -9.86
N ALA A 282 4.01 -1.74 -11.11
CA ALA A 282 5.07 -0.83 -11.50
C ALA A 282 4.87 0.60 -10.97
N LEU A 283 3.62 1.09 -10.88
CA LEU A 283 3.30 2.37 -10.23
C LEU A 283 3.66 2.32 -8.74
N ALA A 284 3.26 1.28 -8.04
CA ALA A 284 3.65 1.08 -6.63
C ALA A 284 5.17 0.96 -6.46
N ALA A 285 5.87 0.26 -7.38
CA ALA A 285 7.32 0.15 -7.37
C ALA A 285 8.01 1.50 -7.62
N ARG A 286 7.43 2.37 -8.46
CA ARG A 286 7.90 3.74 -8.67
C ARG A 286 7.73 4.57 -7.40
N GLU A 287 6.59 4.48 -6.73
CA GLU A 287 6.39 5.18 -5.45
C GLU A 287 7.39 4.73 -4.38
N GLU A 288 7.64 3.42 -4.26
CA GLU A 288 8.68 2.90 -3.36
C GLU A 288 10.08 3.38 -3.78
N ALA A 289 10.37 3.41 -5.08
CA ALA A 289 11.64 3.94 -5.59
C ALA A 289 11.78 5.45 -5.40
N ALA A 290 10.69 6.23 -5.48
CA ALA A 290 10.66 7.66 -5.23
C ALA A 290 10.78 7.97 -3.73
N ALA A 291 10.18 7.16 -2.86
CA ALA A 291 10.34 7.24 -1.41
C ALA A 291 11.76 6.81 -0.97
N ALA A 292 12.35 5.84 -1.66
CA ALA A 292 13.72 5.39 -1.45
C ALA A 292 14.76 6.28 -2.14
N ALA A 293 14.37 7.05 -3.16
CA ALA A 293 15.23 8.03 -3.83
C ALA A 293 15.62 9.07 -2.79
N PRO A 294 16.87 9.09 -2.32
CA PRO A 294 17.13 9.79 -1.11
C PRO A 294 17.18 11.28 -1.45
N SER A 295 16.30 12.05 -0.82
CA SER A 295 16.56 13.46 -0.50
C SER A 295 17.98 13.63 0.13
N ALA A 296 18.52 12.54 0.72
CA ALA A 296 19.89 12.39 1.21
C ALA A 296 21.00 12.15 0.16
N ALA A 297 20.71 11.72 -1.08
CA ALA A 297 21.73 11.44 -2.10
C ALA A 297 22.13 12.71 -2.84
N ALA A 298 21.21 13.67 -2.97
CA ALA A 298 21.52 15.03 -3.41
C ALA A 298 22.42 15.80 -2.40
N SER A 299 22.59 15.28 -1.18
CA SER A 299 23.45 15.86 -0.15
C SER A 299 24.79 15.14 0.02
N GLN A 300 25.03 14.00 -0.61
CA GLN A 300 26.33 13.35 -0.57
C GLN A 300 27.16 13.70 -1.81
N ARG A 301 28.40 14.17 -1.58
CA ARG A 301 29.33 14.50 -2.65
C ARG A 301 29.59 13.26 -3.51
N PRO A 302 29.48 13.33 -4.85
CA PRO A 302 29.67 12.17 -5.72
C PRO A 302 31.02 11.50 -5.50
N VAL A 303 31.02 10.17 -5.48
CA VAL A 303 32.25 9.36 -5.37
C VAL A 303 33.05 9.48 -6.67
N GLN A 304 34.37 9.52 -6.57
CA GLN A 304 35.26 9.57 -7.73
C GLN A 304 35.03 8.38 -8.67
N ARG A 305 34.91 8.63 -9.97
CA ARG A 305 34.71 7.62 -11.02
C ARG A 305 35.77 7.78 -12.09
N LEU A 306 36.46 6.69 -12.41
CA LEU A 306 37.43 6.68 -13.50
C LEU A 306 36.73 6.89 -14.85
N ILE A 307 37.11 7.93 -15.60
CA ILE A 307 36.55 8.29 -16.90
C ILE A 307 37.31 7.58 -18.02
N ARG A 308 36.70 6.55 -18.63
CA ARG A 308 37.34 5.76 -19.70
C ARG A 308 36.93 6.24 -21.08
N ASP A 309 35.67 6.64 -21.25
CA ASP A 309 35.11 7.15 -22.50
C ASP A 309 34.31 8.45 -22.30
N ALA A 310 33.73 8.99 -23.38
CA ALA A 310 32.91 10.20 -23.30
C ALA A 310 31.64 9.97 -22.47
N ARG A 311 31.08 8.76 -22.52
CA ARG A 311 29.86 8.41 -21.81
C ARG A 311 30.07 8.36 -20.30
N ASP A 312 31.21 7.85 -19.84
CA ASP A 312 31.60 7.90 -18.43
C ASP A 312 31.64 9.35 -17.92
N ALA A 313 32.12 10.29 -18.74
CA ALA A 313 32.17 11.71 -18.40
C ALA A 313 30.77 12.31 -18.29
N GLU A 314 29.85 11.96 -19.20
CA GLU A 314 28.45 12.39 -19.17
C GLU A 314 27.72 11.88 -17.93
N LEU A 315 27.90 10.61 -17.58
CA LEU A 315 27.31 10.03 -16.37
C LEU A 315 27.91 10.63 -15.09
N ALA A 316 29.21 10.93 -15.08
CA ALA A 316 29.81 11.68 -13.98
C ALA A 316 29.21 13.09 -13.88
N ALA A 317 29.03 13.79 -15.00
CA ALA A 317 28.41 15.11 -15.03
C ALA A 317 26.97 15.08 -14.51
N VAL A 318 26.18 14.03 -14.81
CA VAL A 318 24.85 13.81 -14.21
C VAL A 318 24.92 13.76 -12.69
N ASP A 319 25.79 12.92 -12.14
CA ASP A 319 25.93 12.74 -10.69
C ASP A 319 26.32 14.07 -10.02
N TRP A 320 27.22 14.84 -10.66
CA TRP A 320 27.60 16.17 -10.21
C TRP A 320 26.49 17.21 -10.33
N MET A 321 25.74 17.24 -11.42
CA MET A 321 24.60 18.16 -11.57
C MET A 321 23.55 17.94 -10.48
N ARG A 322 23.28 16.69 -10.11
CA ARG A 322 22.38 16.36 -9.00
C ARG A 322 22.87 16.94 -7.68
N TYR A 323 24.15 16.76 -7.37
CA TYR A 323 24.78 17.36 -6.19
C TYR A 323 24.71 18.90 -6.21
N LEU A 324 24.94 19.51 -7.39
CA LEU A 324 24.86 20.95 -7.60
C LEU A 324 23.43 21.52 -7.45
N GLY A 325 22.40 20.67 -7.35
CA GLY A 325 21.01 21.06 -7.06
C GLY A 325 20.05 20.88 -8.24
N PHE A 326 20.50 20.23 -9.31
CA PHE A 326 19.67 19.80 -10.44
C PHE A 326 19.34 18.31 -10.27
N THR A 327 18.53 17.99 -9.26
CA THR A 327 18.29 16.63 -8.76
C THR A 327 17.68 15.69 -9.80
N ASP A 328 17.05 16.25 -10.82
CA ASP A 328 16.40 15.58 -11.94
C ASP A 328 17.31 15.46 -13.19
N ALA A 329 18.60 15.83 -13.07
CA ALA A 329 19.54 15.77 -14.19
C ALA A 329 19.64 14.34 -14.75
N VAL A 330 19.65 14.23 -16.08
CA VAL A 330 19.72 12.97 -16.85
C VAL A 330 20.61 13.15 -18.07
N ALA A 331 21.42 12.13 -18.38
CA ALA A 331 22.23 12.14 -19.60
C ALA A 331 21.33 11.95 -20.83
N THR A 332 21.60 12.69 -21.90
CA THR A 332 20.87 12.50 -23.16
C THR A 332 21.25 11.17 -23.82
N PRO A 333 20.42 10.66 -24.74
CA PRO A 333 20.75 9.47 -25.53
C PRO A 333 22.02 9.68 -26.37
N VAL A 334 22.71 8.61 -26.77
CA VAL A 334 23.86 8.74 -27.68
C VAL A 334 23.36 9.16 -29.08
N GLY A 335 23.62 10.40 -29.52
CA GLY A 335 23.03 10.93 -30.76
C GLY A 335 23.44 12.35 -31.15
N ALA A 336 22.80 12.88 -32.21
CA ALA A 336 23.00 14.24 -32.72
C ALA A 336 22.26 15.27 -31.86
N ASP A 337 22.73 15.44 -30.63
CA ASP A 337 21.96 16.10 -29.57
C ASP A 337 22.29 17.60 -29.49
N ALA A 338 22.44 18.31 -30.62
CA ALA A 338 22.72 19.76 -30.67
C ALA A 338 23.87 20.30 -29.76
N GLY A 339 24.72 19.42 -29.20
CA GLY A 339 25.72 19.74 -28.18
C GLY A 339 25.20 19.82 -26.74
N ILE A 340 24.08 19.16 -26.40
CA ILE A 340 23.61 18.96 -25.02
C ILE A 340 23.81 17.49 -24.67
N ASP A 341 24.56 17.23 -23.61
CA ASP A 341 24.85 15.85 -23.16
C ASP A 341 24.13 15.51 -21.85
N VAL A 342 23.68 16.53 -21.10
CA VAL A 342 22.88 16.36 -19.87
C VAL A 342 21.75 17.38 -19.82
N LEU A 343 20.55 16.92 -19.44
CA LEU A 343 19.33 17.72 -19.31
C LEU A 343 18.78 17.64 -17.90
N ALA A 344 18.26 18.77 -17.42
CA ALA A 344 17.42 18.90 -16.24
C ALA A 344 16.30 19.91 -16.56
N GLU A 345 15.25 19.95 -15.73
CA GLU A 345 14.13 20.87 -15.86
C GLU A 345 14.62 22.33 -15.93
N ARG A 346 15.57 22.67 -15.06
CA ARG A 346 16.11 24.01 -14.87
C ARG A 346 17.53 24.21 -15.40
N ALA A 347 18.13 23.20 -16.02
CA ALA A 347 19.51 23.29 -16.53
C ALA A 347 19.77 22.40 -17.75
N VAL A 348 20.75 22.79 -18.54
CA VAL A 348 21.34 21.98 -19.60
C VAL A 348 22.85 21.97 -19.44
N ALA A 349 23.51 20.89 -19.82
CA ALA A 349 24.96 20.83 -19.82
C ALA A 349 25.56 20.18 -21.05
N GLN A 350 26.80 20.59 -21.34
CA GLN A 350 27.66 19.99 -22.34
C GLN A 350 28.92 19.45 -21.67
N VAL A 351 29.39 18.28 -22.11
CA VAL A 351 30.51 17.52 -21.56
C VAL A 351 31.51 17.24 -22.68
N LYS A 352 32.77 17.65 -22.46
CA LYS A 352 33.80 17.62 -23.49
C LYS A 352 35.06 16.91 -23.00
N LYS A 353 35.36 15.75 -23.58
CA LYS A 353 36.52 14.89 -23.22
C LYS A 353 37.78 15.18 -24.08
N GLU A 354 37.68 16.01 -25.10
CA GLU A 354 38.77 16.27 -26.05
C GLU A 354 39.99 16.89 -25.37
N GLY A 355 41.18 16.65 -25.94
CA GLY A 355 42.45 17.16 -25.43
C GLY A 355 42.73 18.64 -25.72
N SER A 356 41.78 19.38 -26.32
CA SER A 356 41.93 20.80 -26.65
C SER A 356 41.01 21.68 -25.81
N PRO A 357 41.51 22.82 -25.30
CA PRO A 357 40.69 23.73 -24.50
C PRO A 357 39.44 24.21 -25.23
N THR A 358 38.32 24.26 -24.52
CA THR A 358 37.03 24.71 -25.03
C THR A 358 37.08 26.20 -25.36
N THR A 359 36.60 26.56 -26.56
CA THR A 359 36.67 27.93 -27.08
C THR A 359 35.37 28.71 -26.81
N ARG A 360 35.45 30.04 -26.91
CA ARG A 360 34.28 30.92 -26.70
C ARG A 360 33.09 30.59 -27.62
N PRO A 361 33.25 30.33 -28.93
CA PRO A 361 32.13 29.93 -29.78
C PRO A 361 31.37 28.70 -29.28
N THR A 362 32.08 27.70 -28.75
CA THR A 362 31.44 26.49 -28.19
C THR A 362 30.62 26.82 -26.94
N VAL A 363 31.16 27.64 -26.03
CA VAL A 363 30.41 28.08 -24.84
C VAL A 363 29.21 28.96 -25.22
N GLN A 364 29.33 29.79 -26.26
CA GLN A 364 28.25 30.61 -26.80
C GLN A 364 27.11 29.78 -27.39
N GLN A 365 27.43 28.68 -28.06
CA GLN A 365 26.42 27.76 -28.60
C GLN A 365 25.56 27.16 -27.50
N LEU A 366 26.18 26.64 -26.42
CA LEU A 366 25.44 26.12 -25.27
C LEU A 366 24.56 27.21 -24.63
N HIS A 367 25.09 28.43 -24.49
CA HIS A 367 24.31 29.53 -23.94
C HIS A 367 23.06 29.83 -24.76
N GLY A 368 23.16 29.84 -26.10
CA GLY A 368 22.02 30.09 -26.98
C GLY A 368 20.91 29.06 -26.78
N VAL A 369 21.28 27.78 -26.64
CA VAL A 369 20.35 26.68 -26.36
C VAL A 369 19.69 26.85 -24.98
N ALA A 370 20.48 27.13 -23.95
CA ALA A 370 19.99 27.31 -22.59
C ALA A 370 19.06 28.53 -22.47
N ALA A 371 19.41 29.65 -23.10
CA ALA A 371 18.61 30.87 -23.11
C ALA A 371 17.27 30.67 -23.81
N ALA A 372 17.26 29.98 -24.96
CA ALA A 372 16.02 29.65 -25.68
C ALA A 372 15.07 28.77 -24.84
N GLN A 373 15.61 27.94 -23.95
CA GLN A 373 14.85 27.06 -23.06
C GLN A 373 14.62 27.65 -21.66
N GLN A 374 15.07 28.88 -21.39
CA GLN A 374 15.04 29.51 -20.07
C GLN A 374 15.68 28.66 -18.96
N ARG A 375 16.80 27.99 -19.28
CA ARG A 375 17.55 27.08 -18.39
C ARG A 375 18.93 27.63 -18.03
N SER A 376 19.47 27.15 -16.92
CA SER A 376 20.87 27.39 -16.56
C SER A 376 21.81 26.59 -17.47
N ALA A 377 22.99 27.13 -17.77
CA ALA A 377 24.00 26.46 -18.60
C ALA A 377 25.20 26.02 -17.77
N LEU A 378 25.56 24.74 -17.86
CA LEU A 378 26.75 24.17 -17.24
C LEU A 378 27.65 23.54 -18.32
N PHE A 379 28.96 23.68 -18.19
CA PHE A 379 29.90 23.07 -19.11
C PHE A 379 30.94 22.30 -18.31
N PHE A 380 31.22 21.07 -18.72
CA PHE A 380 32.28 20.23 -18.18
C PHE A 380 33.33 19.99 -19.27
N SER A 381 34.60 20.32 -19.02
CA SER A 381 35.67 20.11 -20.00
C SER A 381 36.92 19.52 -19.38
N MET A 382 37.46 18.45 -19.96
CA MET A 382 38.69 17.83 -19.48
C MET A 382 39.92 18.72 -19.73
N ALA A 383 40.06 19.25 -20.95
CA ALA A 383 41.16 20.14 -21.32
C ALA A 383 40.97 21.61 -20.86
N GLY A 384 39.87 21.91 -20.17
CA GLY A 384 39.57 23.25 -19.67
C GLY A 384 39.13 24.23 -20.76
N TYR A 385 39.42 25.51 -20.58
CA TYR A 385 38.84 26.60 -21.37
C TYR A 385 39.89 27.60 -21.81
N THR A 386 39.69 28.22 -22.97
CA THR A 386 40.51 29.37 -23.36
C THR A 386 40.18 30.59 -22.51
N PRO A 387 41.12 31.51 -22.27
CA PRO A 387 40.86 32.72 -21.49
C PRO A 387 39.65 33.55 -21.98
N PRO A 388 39.44 33.73 -23.30
CA PRO A 388 38.24 34.39 -23.81
C PRO A 388 36.93 33.65 -23.50
N ALA A 389 36.95 32.31 -23.45
CA ALA A 389 35.78 31.52 -23.09
C ALA A 389 35.42 31.69 -21.60
N LEU A 390 36.44 31.64 -20.74
CA LEU A 390 36.29 31.78 -19.29
C LEU A 390 35.76 33.18 -18.90
N ALA A 391 36.33 34.24 -19.48
CA ALA A 391 35.89 35.61 -19.23
C ALA A 391 34.43 35.82 -19.69
N TRP A 392 34.08 35.34 -20.88
CA TRP A 392 32.74 35.49 -21.42
C TRP A 392 31.70 34.67 -20.63
N ALA A 393 32.01 33.43 -20.28
CA ALA A 393 31.14 32.58 -19.48
C ALA A 393 30.81 33.19 -18.11
N SER A 394 31.82 33.78 -17.45
CA SER A 394 31.66 34.45 -16.16
C SER A 394 30.69 35.64 -16.25
N GLN A 395 30.73 36.39 -17.35
CA GLN A 395 29.81 37.52 -17.58
C GLN A 395 28.37 37.08 -17.85
N GLN A 396 28.17 35.92 -18.48
CA GLN A 396 26.84 35.40 -18.84
C GLN A 396 26.25 34.43 -17.79
N GLY A 397 26.95 34.18 -16.69
CA GLY A 397 26.47 33.28 -15.64
C GLY A 397 26.51 31.79 -16.01
N ILE A 398 27.38 31.40 -16.94
CA ILE A 398 27.55 29.99 -17.34
C ILE A 398 28.54 29.35 -16.39
N ALA A 399 28.18 28.23 -15.75
CA ALA A 399 29.09 27.53 -14.85
C ALA A 399 30.06 26.64 -15.64
N LEU A 400 31.36 26.87 -15.45
CA LEU A 400 32.42 26.11 -16.09
C LEU A 400 33.14 25.23 -15.08
N PHE A 401 33.25 23.94 -15.41
CA PHE A 401 33.94 22.95 -14.62
C PHE A 401 35.04 22.28 -15.45
N GLN A 402 36.23 22.15 -14.85
CA GLN A 402 37.29 21.31 -15.40
C GLN A 402 37.36 20.00 -14.63
N TYR A 403 37.40 18.86 -15.32
CA TYR A 403 37.51 17.56 -14.67
C TYR A 403 38.74 16.80 -15.16
N ASP A 404 39.20 15.83 -14.37
CA ASP A 404 40.30 14.93 -14.69
C ASP A 404 39.80 13.50 -14.98
N LEU A 405 40.73 12.56 -15.17
CA LEU A 405 40.37 11.15 -15.41
C LEU A 405 39.68 10.50 -14.19
N GLN A 406 39.70 11.14 -13.02
CA GLN A 406 39.02 10.71 -11.80
C GLN A 406 37.58 11.26 -11.72
N GLY A 407 37.16 12.05 -12.70
CA GLY A 407 35.78 12.49 -12.87
C GLY A 407 35.33 13.53 -11.84
N THR A 408 36.27 14.14 -11.12
CA THR A 408 35.96 15.19 -10.12
C THR A 408 36.07 16.58 -10.76
N PRO A 409 34.96 17.30 -10.98
CA PRO A 409 34.97 18.62 -11.54
C PRO A 409 35.45 19.64 -10.51
N GLN A 410 36.36 20.50 -10.95
CA GLN A 410 36.84 21.69 -10.28
C GLN A 410 36.16 22.92 -10.89
N PRO A 411 35.60 23.82 -10.07
CA PRO A 411 35.01 25.05 -10.57
C PRO A 411 36.12 25.97 -11.09
N VAL A 412 36.02 26.44 -12.34
CA VAL A 412 37.05 27.31 -12.94
C VAL A 412 36.57 28.75 -13.12
N ASN A 413 35.33 29.06 -12.77
CA ASN A 413 34.80 30.41 -12.81
C ASN A 413 33.81 30.70 -11.66
N PRO A 414 33.47 31.98 -11.39
CA PRO A 414 32.63 32.33 -10.24
C PRO A 414 31.25 31.67 -10.24
N PRO A 415 30.49 31.59 -11.35
CA PRO A 415 29.22 30.86 -11.37
C PRO A 415 29.35 29.38 -10.95
N ALA A 416 30.38 28.67 -11.39
CA ALA A 416 30.63 27.29 -10.98
C ALA A 416 31.00 27.18 -9.50
N LEU A 417 31.82 28.10 -9.00
CA LEU A 417 32.21 28.14 -7.59
C LEU A 417 30.98 28.34 -6.70
N HIS A 418 30.11 29.28 -7.05
CA HIS A 418 28.87 29.53 -6.31
C HIS A 418 27.95 28.31 -6.26
N LEU A 419 27.83 27.56 -7.37
CA LEU A 419 27.03 26.32 -7.38
C LEU A 419 27.63 25.24 -6.49
N LEU A 420 28.95 25.08 -6.51
CA LEU A 420 29.64 24.09 -5.70
C LEU A 420 29.59 24.44 -4.21
N ASP A 421 29.84 25.70 -3.85
CA ASP A 421 29.75 26.18 -2.45
C ASP A 421 28.32 26.01 -1.91
N ALA A 422 27.31 26.31 -2.73
CA ALA A 422 25.92 26.11 -2.36
C ALA A 422 25.60 24.61 -2.12
N ALA A 423 26.19 23.71 -2.90
CA ALA A 423 26.05 22.27 -2.74
C ALA A 423 26.74 21.75 -1.47
N ASP A 424 28.01 22.11 -1.27
CA ASP A 424 28.79 21.75 -0.08
C ASP A 424 28.13 22.30 1.20
N GLY A 425 27.55 23.51 1.14
CA GLY A 425 26.77 24.08 2.24
C GLY A 425 25.42 23.39 2.49
N ARG A 426 24.79 22.77 1.48
CA ARG A 426 23.60 21.91 1.67
C ARG A 426 23.99 20.57 2.29
N ALA A 427 25.08 19.96 1.81
CA ALA A 427 25.61 18.71 2.32
C ALA A 427 25.98 18.79 3.81
N SER A 428 26.68 19.85 4.20
CA SER A 428 27.10 20.07 5.59
C SER A 428 25.90 20.22 6.53
N ARG A 429 24.89 21.01 6.14
CA ARG A 429 23.64 21.16 6.92
C ARG A 429 22.86 19.85 7.07
N ALA A 430 22.89 18.98 6.06
CA ALA A 430 22.25 17.67 6.14
C ALA A 430 23.01 16.71 7.08
N ALA A 431 24.33 16.81 7.15
CA ALA A 431 25.15 16.03 8.08
C ALA A 431 24.98 16.45 9.54
N ASP A 432 24.77 17.75 9.79
CA ASP A 432 24.56 18.32 11.13
C ASP A 432 23.13 18.17 11.66
N ALA A 433 22.18 17.73 10.83
CA ALA A 433 20.81 17.51 11.25
C ALA A 433 20.73 16.30 12.20
N PRO A 434 20.20 16.45 13.43
CA PRO A 434 20.09 15.34 14.36
C PRO A 434 19.22 14.25 13.73
N ALA A 435 19.76 13.03 13.69
CA ALA A 435 19.04 11.85 13.22
C ALA A 435 17.70 11.78 13.95
N ALA A 436 16.60 12.01 13.22
CA ALA A 436 15.26 11.93 13.77
C ALA A 436 15.10 10.55 14.40
N THR A 437 15.12 10.51 15.74
CA THR A 437 14.85 9.30 16.49
C THR A 437 13.41 8.92 16.15
N PRO A 438 13.13 7.69 15.67
CA PRO A 438 11.76 7.28 15.43
C PRO A 438 11.02 7.42 16.76
N ALA A 439 9.99 8.26 16.78
CA ALA A 439 9.17 8.48 17.96
C ALA A 439 8.58 7.13 18.37
N ASP A 440 9.12 6.59 19.47
CA ASP A 440 8.58 5.46 20.19
C ASP A 440 7.16 5.83 20.62
N THR A 441 6.18 5.34 19.86
CA THR A 441 4.77 5.50 20.18
C THR A 441 4.42 4.36 21.13
N THR A 442 4.89 4.45 22.36
CA THR A 442 4.42 3.63 23.47
C THR A 442 3.69 4.50 24.48
N ASP A 443 2.37 4.33 24.43
CA ASP A 443 1.44 4.26 25.54
C ASP A 443 1.31 5.45 26.50
N GLY A 444 0.14 6.09 26.44
CA GLY A 444 -0.32 7.12 27.37
C GLY A 444 -1.75 6.84 27.77
N THR A 445 -1.90 5.92 28.73
CA THR A 445 -3.11 5.65 29.51
C THR A 445 -3.74 6.96 30.02
N ALA A 446 -5.06 7.11 29.85
CA ALA A 446 -5.87 7.98 30.68
C ALA A 446 -7.28 7.37 30.86
N ALA A 447 -7.45 6.63 31.95
CA ALA A 447 -8.68 6.62 32.75
C ALA A 447 -8.47 7.66 33.89
N PRO A 448 -9.49 8.12 34.63
CA PRO A 448 -10.65 7.37 35.14
C PRO A 448 -11.98 7.57 34.40
#